data_AF-A0A6S7JI51-F1
#
_entry.id   AF-A0A6S7JI51-F1
#
_cell.length_a   1.000
_cell.length_b   1.000
_cell.length_c   1.000
_cell.angle_alpha   90.00
_cell.angle_beta   90.00
_cell.angle_gamma   90.00
#
_symmetry.space_group_name_H-M   'P 1'
#
loop_
_entity.id
_entity.type
_entity.pdbx_description
1 polymer ?
#
loop_
_entity_poly.entity_id
_entity_poly.type
_entity_poly.pdbx_seq_one_letter_code
_entity_poly.pdbx_strand_id
1 'polypeptide(L)'
;MEALKQLKTFPNHFKEPVLKCVHKAKGNMKEVTDKCMKFLTTHYCLQEDVVIVNTKSRKKSPGVIIEVLKNVDVDADEKENGGVNPAGTQVSRWKYSVQLTGSDVVLKDLLPDEIKRKTKLPSKGLLKMFIKHKAERLPVDGKDIWLLKVNNL
;
A
#
# COMPACT_ATOMS: atom_id res chain seq x y z
N MET A 1 22.07 -6.07 -14.56
CA MET A 1 21.03 -6.79 -15.34
C MET A 1 20.11 -7.69 -14.49
N GLU A 2 20.46 -8.04 -13.25
CA GLU A 2 19.61 -8.92 -12.40
C GLU A 2 18.59 -8.16 -11.52
N ALA A 3 18.99 -7.03 -10.94
CA ALA A 3 18.07 -6.17 -10.17
C ALA A 3 16.87 -5.67 -11.01
N LEU A 4 17.08 -5.37 -12.30
CA LEU A 4 15.99 -4.99 -13.21
C LEU A 4 15.03 -6.16 -13.49
N LYS A 5 15.52 -7.42 -13.51
CA LYS A 5 14.66 -8.60 -13.64
C LYS A 5 13.80 -8.79 -12.39
N GLN A 6 14.37 -8.58 -11.20
CA GLN A 6 13.63 -8.62 -9.95
C GLN A 6 12.57 -7.51 -9.85
N LEU A 7 12.80 -6.34 -10.43
CA LEU A 7 11.77 -5.28 -10.48
C LEU A 7 10.57 -5.65 -11.36
N LYS A 8 10.72 -6.56 -12.33
CA LYS A 8 9.58 -7.05 -13.12
C LYS A 8 8.58 -7.86 -12.28
N THR A 9 9.02 -8.43 -11.16
CA THR A 9 8.14 -9.16 -10.25
C THR A 9 7.48 -8.26 -9.20
N PHE A 10 7.74 -6.95 -9.23
CA PHE A 10 7.08 -5.99 -8.34
C PHE A 10 5.58 -5.90 -8.69
N PRO A 11 4.66 -6.17 -7.73
CA PRO A 11 3.23 -6.20 -8.02
C PRO A 11 2.71 -4.85 -8.52
N ASN A 12 1.97 -4.85 -9.63
CA ASN A 12 1.53 -3.63 -10.31
C ASN A 12 0.67 -2.72 -9.43
N HIS A 13 -0.29 -3.29 -8.70
CA HIS A 13 -1.20 -2.54 -7.81
C HIS A 13 -0.48 -1.82 -6.66
N PHE A 14 0.74 -2.23 -6.30
CA PHE A 14 1.54 -1.52 -5.29
C PHE A 14 2.39 -0.38 -5.86
N LYS A 15 2.57 -0.29 -7.17
CA LYS A 15 3.49 0.70 -7.78
C LYS A 15 3.05 2.12 -7.46
N GLU A 16 1.84 2.50 -7.86
CA GLU A 16 1.34 3.86 -7.68
C GLU A 16 1.23 4.26 -6.19
N PRO A 17 0.68 3.44 -5.28
CA PRO A 17 0.64 3.78 -3.86
C PRO A 17 2.03 3.97 -3.24
N VAL A 18 3.00 3.14 -3.61
CA VAL A 18 4.39 3.30 -3.17
C VAL A 18 4.99 4.59 -3.71
N LEU A 19 4.79 4.91 -4.99
CA LEU A 19 5.27 6.17 -5.57
C LEU A 19 4.67 7.39 -4.88
N LYS A 20 3.36 7.37 -4.56
CA LYS A 20 2.69 8.40 -3.76
C LYS A 20 3.27 8.52 -2.35
N CYS A 21 3.57 7.39 -1.70
CA CYS A 21 4.19 7.37 -0.37
C CYS A 21 5.63 7.92 -0.37
N VAL A 22 6.36 7.73 -1.47
CA VAL A 22 7.75 8.14 -1.64
C VAL A 22 7.87 9.60 -2.06
N HIS A 23 6.96 10.10 -2.91
CA HIS A 23 7.06 11.45 -3.43
C HIS A 23 6.98 12.48 -2.30
N LYS A 24 8.02 13.33 -2.21
CA LYS A 24 8.22 14.32 -1.15
C LYS A 24 8.37 13.72 0.27
N ALA A 25 8.63 12.42 0.38
CA ALA A 25 8.94 11.79 1.67
C ALA A 25 10.27 12.30 2.20
N LYS A 26 10.33 12.58 3.51
CA LYS A 26 11.54 12.97 4.21
C LYS A 26 12.18 11.75 4.87
N GLY A 27 13.50 11.78 5.00
CA GLY A 27 14.26 10.78 5.75
C GLY A 27 15.11 9.85 4.90
N ASN A 28 15.83 8.95 5.57
CA ASN A 28 16.73 8.02 4.90
C ASN A 28 15.95 6.87 4.22
N MET A 29 16.64 6.09 3.40
CA MET A 29 16.06 4.95 2.66
C MET A 29 15.32 3.96 3.59
N LYS A 30 15.82 3.72 4.80
CA LYS A 30 15.21 2.78 5.74
C LYS A 30 13.86 3.33 6.20
N GLU A 31 13.79 4.58 6.62
CA GLU A 31 12.56 5.26 7.06
C GLU A 31 11.51 5.28 5.96
N VAL A 32 11.87 5.65 4.73
CA VAL A 32 10.94 5.67 3.59
C VAL A 32 10.45 4.26 3.25
N THR A 33 11.34 3.27 3.28
CA THR A 33 10.96 1.87 3.06
C THR A 33 9.99 1.37 4.14
N ASP A 34 10.27 1.67 5.40
CA ASP A 34 9.44 1.25 6.53
C ASP A 34 8.08 1.94 6.49
N LYS A 35 8.03 3.23 6.10
CA LYS A 35 6.78 3.96 5.86
C LYS A 35 5.94 3.29 4.76
N CYS A 36 6.55 3.00 3.61
CA CYS A 36 5.87 2.32 2.51
C CYS A 36 5.38 0.93 2.93
N MET A 37 6.21 0.17 3.66
CA MET A 37 5.84 -1.17 4.13
C MET A 37 4.67 -1.11 5.14
N LYS A 38 4.68 -0.14 6.05
CA LYS A 38 3.57 0.11 6.98
C LYS A 38 2.30 0.39 6.21
N PHE A 39 2.34 1.32 5.25
CA PHE A 39 1.20 1.63 4.39
C PHE A 39 0.64 0.39 3.71
N LEU A 40 1.50 -0.39 3.03
CA LEU A 40 1.08 -1.62 2.35
C LEU A 40 0.53 -2.67 3.31
N THR A 41 1.01 -2.72 4.55
CA THR A 41 0.53 -3.70 5.55
C THR A 41 -0.84 -3.32 6.09
N THR A 42 -1.18 -2.04 6.16
CA THR A 42 -2.42 -1.55 6.78
C THR A 42 -3.52 -1.18 5.79
N HIS A 43 -3.21 -1.03 4.50
CA HIS A 43 -4.15 -0.62 3.45
C HIS A 43 -4.18 -1.62 2.29
N TYR A 44 -5.35 -1.78 1.69
CA TYR A 44 -5.51 -2.47 0.41
C TYR A 44 -5.32 -1.50 -0.75
N CYS A 45 -4.78 -2.00 -1.86
CA CYS A 45 -4.54 -1.19 -3.05
C CYS A 45 -5.59 -1.45 -4.13
N LEU A 46 -5.78 -0.46 -5.01
CA LEU A 46 -6.62 -0.62 -6.19
C LEU A 46 -6.08 -1.78 -7.05
N GLN A 47 -6.98 -2.58 -7.61
CA GLN A 47 -6.67 -3.79 -8.40
C GLN A 47 -5.94 -4.89 -7.62
N GLU A 48 -6.00 -4.87 -6.28
CA GLU A 48 -5.47 -5.95 -5.46
C GLU A 48 -6.47 -7.11 -5.38
N ASP A 49 -5.96 -8.34 -5.54
CA ASP A 49 -6.76 -9.55 -5.38
C ASP A 49 -7.03 -9.84 -3.90
N VAL A 50 -8.31 -10.06 -3.58
CA VAL A 50 -8.77 -10.27 -2.22
C VAL A 50 -9.77 -11.41 -2.11
N VAL A 51 -10.05 -11.81 -0.87
CA VAL A 51 -11.13 -12.72 -0.50
C VAL A 51 -11.99 -12.02 0.52
N ILE A 52 -13.28 -11.92 0.22
CA ILE A 52 -14.28 -11.45 1.17
C ILE A 52 -14.60 -12.60 2.11
N VAL A 53 -14.55 -12.33 3.41
CA VAL A 53 -14.82 -13.29 4.47
C VAL A 53 -16.15 -12.93 5.09
N ASN A 54 -17.21 -13.63 4.67
CA ASN A 54 -18.49 -13.49 5.35
C ASN A 54 -18.44 -14.25 6.68
N THR A 55 -18.37 -13.53 7.79
CA THR A 55 -18.28 -14.09 9.14
C THR A 55 -19.51 -14.92 9.51
N LYS A 56 -20.69 -14.58 8.97
CA LYS A 56 -21.95 -15.28 9.23
C LYS A 56 -22.08 -16.59 8.46
N SER A 57 -21.69 -16.62 7.18
CA SER A 57 -21.86 -17.81 6.32
C SER A 57 -20.59 -18.66 6.15
N ARG A 58 -19.45 -18.21 6.69
CA ARG A 58 -18.09 -18.77 6.45
C ARG A 58 -17.71 -18.91 4.96
N LYS A 59 -18.52 -18.37 4.05
CA LYS A 59 -18.22 -18.37 2.61
C LYS A 59 -17.11 -17.38 2.33
N LYS A 60 -16.18 -17.81 1.47
CA LYS A 60 -15.07 -17.02 0.98
C LYS A 60 -15.32 -16.71 -0.49
N SER A 61 -15.46 -15.44 -0.82
CA SER A 61 -15.71 -15.02 -2.20
C SER A 61 -14.48 -14.28 -2.74
N PRO A 62 -13.86 -14.76 -3.83
CA PRO A 62 -12.76 -14.03 -4.46
C PRO A 62 -13.28 -12.73 -5.08
N GLY A 63 -12.47 -11.67 -5.02
CA GLY A 63 -12.79 -10.41 -5.66
C GLY A 63 -11.55 -9.53 -5.84
N VAL A 64 -11.76 -8.37 -6.46
CA VAL A 64 -10.74 -7.38 -6.76
C VAL A 64 -11.17 -6.03 -6.22
N ILE A 65 -10.25 -5.30 -5.59
CA ILE A 65 -10.51 -3.93 -5.12
C ILE A 65 -10.65 -3.01 -6.34
N ILE A 66 -11.82 -2.39 -6.52
CA ILE A 66 -12.09 -1.47 -7.63
C ILE A 66 -12.22 -0.01 -7.17
N GLU A 67 -12.33 0.22 -5.86
CA GLU A 67 -12.38 1.55 -5.28
C GLU A 67 -11.81 1.54 -3.86
N VAL A 68 -11.13 2.63 -3.50
CA VAL A 68 -10.59 2.86 -2.17
C VAL A 68 -11.17 4.15 -1.64
N LEU A 69 -12.06 4.03 -0.66
CA LEU A 69 -12.76 5.14 -0.03
C LEU A 69 -12.03 5.52 1.26
N LYS A 70 -11.32 6.65 1.22
CA LYS A 70 -10.68 7.22 2.40
C LYS A 70 -11.76 7.78 3.32
N ASN A 71 -11.72 7.40 4.60
CA ASN A 71 -12.53 8.09 5.61
C ASN A 71 -11.93 9.48 5.83
N VAL A 72 -12.66 10.51 5.40
CA VAL A 72 -12.22 11.92 5.36
C VAL A 72 -12.06 12.52 6.77
N ASP A 73 -12.71 11.92 7.79
CA ASP A 73 -12.73 12.47 9.16
C ASP A 73 -11.40 12.32 9.95
N VAL A 74 -10.32 11.80 9.36
CA VAL A 74 -9.06 11.52 10.09
C VAL A 74 -7.80 12.06 9.41
N ASP A 75 -7.91 12.80 8.30
CA ASP A 75 -6.73 13.43 7.66
C ASP A 75 -6.04 14.49 8.56
N ALA A 76 -6.64 14.86 9.70
CA ALA A 76 -6.04 15.76 10.68
C ALA A 76 -5.06 15.08 11.67
N ASP A 77 -5.07 13.75 11.82
CA ASP A 77 -4.40 13.09 12.96
C ASP A 77 -3.55 11.85 12.63
N GLU A 78 -3.17 11.65 11.35
CA GLU A 78 -1.95 10.86 11.04
C GLU A 78 -0.66 11.69 11.30
N LYS A 79 -0.69 12.57 12.31
CA LYS A 79 0.54 13.13 12.89
C LYS A 79 1.28 12.00 13.59
N GLU A 80 2.35 11.56 12.93
CA GLU A 80 3.64 11.22 13.53
C GLU A 80 3.61 10.73 14.99
N ASN A 81 2.85 9.67 15.28
CA ASN A 81 2.96 9.03 16.59
C ASN A 81 4.17 8.10 16.58
N GLY A 82 5.29 8.64 17.09
CA GLY A 82 6.48 7.92 17.55
C GLY A 82 6.17 7.06 18.78
N GLY A 83 5.27 6.09 18.62
CA GLY A 83 4.90 5.14 19.65
C GLY A 83 5.34 3.73 19.26
N VAL A 84 6.42 3.25 19.88
CA VAL A 84 6.69 1.81 20.04
C VAL A 84 5.53 1.24 20.85
N ASN A 85 4.74 0.29 20.33
CA ASN A 85 3.95 -0.70 21.09
C ASN A 85 3.10 -1.66 20.20
N PRO A 86 2.61 -2.81 20.73
CA PRO A 86 2.91 -4.14 20.21
C PRO A 86 1.75 -4.76 19.39
N ALA A 87 1.97 -5.99 18.92
CA ALA A 87 1.06 -6.91 18.21
C ALA A 87 -0.45 -6.58 18.26
N GLY A 88 -0.85 -5.70 17.36
CA GLY A 88 -2.23 -5.34 17.07
C GLY A 88 -2.17 -4.43 15.87
N THR A 89 -1.88 -4.99 14.69
CA THR A 89 -1.74 -4.25 13.44
C THR A 89 -2.98 -3.39 13.26
N GLN A 90 -2.87 -2.08 13.53
CA GLN A 90 -3.96 -1.13 13.33
C GLN A 90 -4.30 -1.17 11.84
N VAL A 91 -5.36 -1.89 11.50
CA VAL A 91 -5.84 -1.99 10.12
C VAL A 91 -6.50 -0.65 9.80
N SER A 92 -6.23 -0.12 8.60
CA SER A 92 -6.77 1.18 8.19
C SER A 92 -8.28 1.27 8.41
N ARG A 93 -8.81 2.45 8.73
CA ARG A 93 -10.27 2.62 8.79
C ARG A 93 -10.88 2.86 7.39
N TRP A 94 -10.14 2.56 6.32
CA TRP A 94 -10.61 2.81 4.96
C TRP A 94 -11.67 1.79 4.57
N LYS A 95 -12.57 2.23 3.70
CA LYS A 95 -13.58 1.37 3.12
C LYS A 95 -13.21 1.03 1.68
N TYR A 96 -13.70 -0.11 1.20
CA TYR A 96 -13.34 -0.63 -0.10
C TYR A 96 -14.57 -1.08 -0.88
N SER A 97 -14.55 -0.83 -2.19
CA SER A 97 -15.47 -1.49 -3.12
C SER A 97 -14.76 -2.66 -3.77
N VAL A 98 -15.35 -3.85 -3.70
CA VAL A 98 -14.80 -5.10 -4.24
C VAL A 98 -15.75 -5.66 -5.29
N GLN A 99 -15.25 -5.88 -6.51
CA GLN A 99 -15.94 -6.64 -7.54
C GLN A 99 -15.67 -8.13 -7.36
N LEU A 100 -16.72 -8.95 -7.32
CA LEU A 100 -16.57 -10.40 -7.21
C LEU A 100 -16.01 -10.99 -8.52
N THR A 101 -15.05 -11.91 -8.42
CA THR A 101 -14.48 -12.55 -9.61
C THR A 101 -15.52 -13.42 -10.31
N GLY A 102 -15.71 -13.23 -11.62
CA GLY A 102 -16.67 -13.99 -12.41
C GLY A 102 -18.13 -13.55 -12.23
N SER A 103 -18.35 -12.34 -11.68
CA SER A 103 -19.67 -11.76 -11.48
C SER A 103 -19.63 -10.24 -11.66
N ASP A 104 -20.75 -9.65 -12.08
CA ASP A 104 -20.93 -8.19 -12.15
C ASP A 104 -21.32 -7.58 -10.79
N VAL A 105 -21.32 -8.39 -9.72
CA VAL A 105 -21.64 -7.93 -8.37
C VAL A 105 -20.48 -7.15 -7.77
N VAL A 106 -20.78 -5.93 -7.33
CA VAL A 106 -19.88 -5.06 -6.57
C VAL A 106 -20.41 -4.94 -5.14
N LEU A 107 -19.56 -5.29 -4.17
CA LEU A 107 -19.80 -5.06 -2.75
C LEU A 107 -19.11 -3.77 -2.35
N LYS A 108 -19.85 -2.85 -1.74
CA LYS A 108 -19.37 -1.51 -1.37
C LYS A 108 -19.20 -1.38 0.14
N ASP A 109 -18.46 -0.35 0.53
CA ASP A 109 -18.27 0.05 1.93
C ASP A 109 -17.67 -1.05 2.85
N LEU A 110 -16.96 -2.01 2.27
CA LEU A 110 -16.38 -3.12 3.01
C LEU A 110 -15.24 -2.63 3.91
N LEU A 111 -15.25 -3.11 5.15
CA LEU A 111 -14.19 -2.86 6.12
C LEU A 111 -13.02 -3.85 5.93
N PRO A 112 -11.80 -3.48 6.36
CA PRO A 112 -10.63 -4.34 6.16
C PRO A 112 -10.70 -5.71 6.84
N ASP A 113 -11.47 -5.86 7.91
CA ASP A 113 -11.69 -7.12 8.65
C ASP A 113 -12.63 -8.09 7.90
N GLU A 114 -13.45 -7.55 7.00
CA GLU A 114 -14.30 -8.32 6.08
C GLU A 114 -13.53 -8.83 4.86
N ILE A 115 -12.29 -8.36 4.68
CA ILE A 115 -11.46 -8.65 3.51
C ILE A 115 -10.17 -9.36 3.95
N LYS A 116 -9.70 -10.31 3.15
CA LYS A 116 -8.37 -10.91 3.29
C LYS A 116 -7.59 -10.76 2.00
N ARG A 117 -6.37 -10.23 2.14
CA ARG A 117 -5.38 -10.14 1.07
C ARG A 117 -5.03 -11.53 0.51
N LYS A 118 -5.07 -11.69 -0.81
CA LYS A 118 -4.46 -12.85 -1.49
C LYS A 118 -3.04 -12.55 -1.95
N THR A 119 -2.78 -11.32 -2.36
CA THR A 119 -1.47 -10.95 -2.91
C THR A 119 -0.40 -10.90 -1.82
N LYS A 120 0.73 -11.57 -2.05
CA LYS A 120 1.88 -11.45 -1.15
C LYS A 120 2.47 -10.04 -1.21
N LEU A 121 2.74 -9.45 -0.05
CA LEU A 121 3.46 -8.18 0.04
C LEU A 121 4.88 -8.30 -0.54
N PRO A 122 5.42 -7.25 -1.18
CA PRO A 122 6.81 -7.23 -1.63
C PRO A 122 7.74 -7.32 -0.42
N SER A 123 8.92 -7.90 -0.60
CA SER A 123 9.94 -7.87 0.46
C SER A 123 10.48 -6.44 0.64
N LYS A 124 11.02 -6.12 1.83
CA LYS A 124 11.70 -4.83 2.05
C LYS A 124 12.85 -4.61 1.06
N GLY A 125 13.57 -5.67 0.67
CA GLY A 125 14.64 -5.58 -0.33
C GLY A 125 14.11 -5.18 -1.71
N LEU A 126 13.03 -5.83 -2.15
CA LEU A 126 12.36 -5.52 -3.42
C LEU A 126 11.79 -4.09 -3.43
N LEU A 127 11.20 -3.66 -2.31
CA LEU A 127 10.70 -2.30 -2.14
C LEU A 127 11.82 -1.25 -2.21
N LYS A 128 12.95 -1.49 -1.51
CA LYS A 128 14.15 -0.63 -1.62
C LYS A 128 14.65 -0.50 -3.04
N MET A 129 14.73 -1.62 -3.78
CA MET A 129 15.16 -1.60 -5.17
C MET A 129 14.18 -0.79 -6.05
N PHE A 130 12.88 -0.96 -5.84
CA PHE A 130 11.86 -0.22 -6.58
C PHE A 130 11.97 1.29 -6.33
N ILE A 131 12.10 1.69 -5.05
CA ILE A 131 12.27 3.10 -4.66
C ILE A 131 13.55 3.67 -5.29
N LYS A 132 14.71 3.02 -5.16
CA LYS A 132 15.96 3.49 -5.78
C LYS A 132 15.88 3.60 -7.31
N HIS A 133 15.12 2.70 -7.94
CA HIS A 133 14.94 2.73 -9.37
C HIS A 133 14.06 3.91 -9.80
N LYS A 134 12.97 4.20 -9.08
CA LYS A 134 11.94 5.17 -9.46
C LYS A 134 12.09 6.57 -8.85
N ALA A 135 12.85 6.71 -7.78
CA ALA A 135 13.03 7.96 -7.05
C ALA A 135 14.51 8.30 -6.87
N GLU A 136 14.76 9.58 -6.66
CA GLU A 136 16.06 10.15 -6.32
C GLU A 136 16.00 10.85 -4.97
N ARG A 137 17.14 10.86 -4.28
CA ARG A 137 17.30 11.49 -2.98
C ARG A 137 17.99 12.83 -3.17
N LEU A 138 17.32 13.90 -2.77
CA LEU A 138 17.85 15.26 -2.83
C LEU A 138 18.03 15.81 -1.41
N PRO A 139 19.23 16.28 -1.06
CA PRO A 139 19.44 17.04 0.17
C PRO A 139 18.85 18.45 0.00
N VAL A 140 17.88 18.82 0.83
CA VAL A 140 17.25 20.15 0.87
C VAL A 140 17.25 20.63 2.31
N ASP A 141 17.89 21.76 2.60
CA ASP A 141 17.94 22.41 3.93
C ASP A 141 18.33 21.46 5.08
N GLY A 142 19.36 20.63 4.84
CA GLY A 142 19.84 19.65 5.82
C GLY A 142 18.91 18.44 6.02
N LYS A 143 17.88 18.26 5.18
CA LYS A 143 16.96 17.12 5.20
C LYS A 143 17.01 16.38 3.85
N ASP A 144 16.98 15.06 3.91
CA ASP A 144 16.83 14.22 2.71
C ASP A 144 15.36 14.20 2.28
N ILE A 145 15.08 14.61 1.03
CA ILE A 145 13.77 14.54 0.38
C ILE A 145 13.85 13.56 -0.79
N TRP A 146 12.84 12.70 -0.93
CA TRP A 146 12.71 11.78 -2.06
C TRP A 146 11.77 12.32 -3.13
N LEU A 147 12.26 12.47 -4.35
CA LEU A 147 11.46 12.88 -5.51
C LEU A 147 11.40 11.76 -6.55
N LEU A 148 10.30 11.71 -7.30
CA LEU A 148 10.15 10.73 -8.38
C LEU A 148 10.97 11.20 -9.58
N LYS A 149 11.68 10.27 -10.24
CA LYS A 149 12.43 10.59 -11.46
C LYS A 149 11.45 10.93 -12.58
N VAL A 150 11.77 11.97 -13.36
CA VAL A 150 10.91 12.56 -14.40
C VAL A 150 10.47 11.56 -15.49
N ASN A 151 11.25 10.50 -15.73
CA ASN A 151 10.93 9.46 -16.73
C ASN A 151 9.82 8.47 -16.29
N ASN A 152 8.96 8.84 -15.35
CA ASN A 152 7.88 8.00 -14.83
C ASN A 152 6.48 8.64 -14.93
N LEU A 153 6.36 9.78 -15.63
CA LEU A 153 5.09 10.40 -16.03
C LEU A 153 4.68 9.88 -17.42
#